data_AF-A0A6J1F3M3-F1
#
_entry.id   AF-A0A6J1F3M3-F1
#
_cell.length_a   1.000
_cell.length_b   1.000
_cell.length_c   1.000
_cell.angle_alpha   90.00
_cell.angle_beta   90.00
_cell.angle_gamma   90.00
#
_symmetry.space_group_name_H-M   'P 1'
#
loop_
_entity.id
_entity.type
_entity.pdbx_description
1 polymer ?
#
loop_
_entity_poly.entity_id
_entity_poly.type
_entity_poly.pdbx_seq_one_letter_code
_entity_poly.pdbx_strand_id
1 'polypeptide(L)'
;MDFEAQAQSSDGSSTSSKLVLYSFWQSSCSWRVRFALNLKGLSYEYRAVNLGRGEQLSPDFERLNPLKYVPVLVDGAVVVSDSFAILLYLEEKYPQKALLPADLHLKSLNLQVASIVSSSIQPLIMLGLLKTIEEKFGPEEQLPWAQTNIEKGFNALEKLLKNFSARYALGEEVYMADVFLAPQVSVAFGRFNIDSSKFPTLARIYESYKMLPEFQASSPERQPDALH
;
A
#
# COMPACT_ATOMS: atom_id res chain seq x y z
N MET A 1 54.85 36.59 -3.31
CA MET A 1 53.49 36.99 -2.88
C MET A 1 52.58 35.88 -3.34
N ASP A 2 52.49 34.88 -2.47
CA ASP A 2 51.81 33.62 -2.69
C ASP A 2 50.31 33.81 -2.60
N PHE A 3 49.58 33.24 -3.56
CA PHE A 3 48.13 33.06 -3.47
C PHE A 3 47.84 31.57 -3.59
N GLU A 4 48.01 30.86 -2.47
CA GLU A 4 47.30 29.61 -2.23
C GLU A 4 45.89 29.96 -1.73
N ALA A 5 44.87 29.70 -2.56
CA ALA A 5 43.48 29.70 -2.14
C ALA A 5 42.90 28.31 -2.37
N GLN A 6 42.72 27.64 -1.24
CA GLN A 6 42.15 26.33 -0.99
C GLN A 6 41.00 25.92 -1.94
N ALA A 7 41.18 24.79 -2.61
CA ALA A 7 40.07 24.02 -3.17
C ALA A 7 39.28 23.39 -2.00
N GLN A 8 38.08 23.91 -1.74
CA GLN A 8 37.10 23.23 -0.91
C GLN A 8 36.56 22.03 -1.69
N SER A 9 37.00 20.83 -1.31
CA SER A 9 36.31 19.59 -1.64
C SER A 9 34.95 19.61 -0.95
N SER A 10 33.88 19.86 -1.70
CA SER A 10 32.52 19.61 -1.23
C SER A 10 32.33 18.10 -1.13
N ASP A 11 32.60 17.56 0.06
CA ASP A 11 32.24 16.20 0.41
C ASP A 11 30.71 16.13 0.43
N GLY A 12 30.14 15.62 -0.67
CA GLY A 12 28.71 15.44 -0.87
C GLY A 12 28.19 14.31 0.02
N SER A 13 28.19 14.53 1.33
CA SER A 13 27.40 13.73 2.26
C SER A 13 25.94 14.03 1.94
N SER A 14 25.32 13.18 1.10
CA SER A 14 23.87 13.17 0.98
C SER A 14 23.32 12.77 2.34
N THR A 15 22.90 13.74 3.14
CA THR A 15 22.04 13.48 4.29
C THR A 15 20.80 12.79 3.75
N SER A 16 20.77 11.47 3.79
CA SER A 16 19.59 10.68 3.47
C SER A 16 18.48 11.20 4.38
N SER A 17 17.52 11.94 3.80
CA SER A 17 16.39 12.47 4.55
C SER A 17 15.65 11.29 5.17
N LYS A 18 15.48 11.33 6.49
CA LYS A 18 14.84 10.24 7.23
C LYS A 18 13.39 10.07 6.73
N LEU A 19 13.11 8.94 6.07
CA LEU A 19 11.74 8.58 5.68
C LEU A 19 10.91 8.35 6.94
N VAL A 20 9.70 8.92 6.98
CA VAL A 20 8.74 8.73 8.07
C VAL A 20 7.42 8.28 7.48
N LEU A 21 6.89 7.16 7.95
CA LEU A 21 5.59 6.64 7.55
C LEU A 21 4.60 6.78 8.71
N TYR A 22 3.62 7.66 8.55
CA TYR A 22 2.43 7.67 9.40
C TYR A 22 1.52 6.52 8.98
N SER A 23 1.35 5.54 9.86
CA SER A 23 0.72 4.26 9.57
C SER A 23 -0.22 3.84 10.70
N PHE A 24 -1.19 3.00 10.36
CA PHE A 24 -1.97 2.21 11.30
C PHE A 24 -1.81 0.74 10.96
N TRP A 25 -1.54 -0.12 11.95
CA TRP A 25 -1.16 -1.52 11.71
C TRP A 25 -2.17 -2.28 10.84
N GLN A 26 -3.47 -2.16 11.13
CA GLN A 26 -4.57 -2.81 10.40
C GLN A 26 -4.98 -2.11 9.08
N SER A 27 -4.43 -0.93 8.77
CA SER A 27 -4.78 -0.24 7.52
C SER A 27 -4.17 -0.94 6.31
N SER A 28 -5.00 -1.44 5.40
CA SER A 28 -4.54 -2.07 4.16
C SER A 28 -3.79 -1.08 3.25
N CYS A 29 -4.22 0.19 3.21
CA CYS A 29 -3.49 1.23 2.47
C CYS A 29 -2.10 1.49 3.08
N SER A 30 -1.98 1.47 4.41
CA SER A 30 -0.67 1.60 5.07
C SER A 30 0.19 0.36 4.82
N TRP A 31 -0.42 -0.83 4.83
CA TRP A 31 0.25 -2.09 4.52
C TRP A 31 0.89 -2.08 3.12
N ARG A 32 0.21 -1.54 2.10
CA ARG A 32 0.80 -1.35 0.75
C ARG A 32 2.13 -0.60 0.82
N VAL A 33 2.17 0.52 1.55
CA VAL A 33 3.38 1.36 1.65
C VAL A 33 4.48 0.66 2.45
N ARG A 34 4.15 -0.02 3.56
CA ARG A 34 5.11 -0.83 4.31
C ARG A 34 5.73 -1.92 3.44
N PHE A 35 4.90 -2.61 2.67
CA PHE A 35 5.35 -3.67 1.79
C PHE A 35 6.24 -3.11 0.67
N ALA A 36 5.87 -1.99 0.04
CA ALA A 36 6.71 -1.31 -0.95
C ALA A 36 8.07 -0.88 -0.38
N LEU A 37 8.09 -0.24 0.79
CA LEU A 37 9.34 0.18 1.44
C LEU A 37 10.25 -1.03 1.73
N ASN A 38 9.67 -2.14 2.20
CA ASN A 38 10.41 -3.38 2.45
C ASN A 38 11.00 -3.96 1.15
N LEU A 39 10.21 -4.09 0.08
CA LEU A 39 10.68 -4.56 -1.23
C LEU A 39 11.83 -3.70 -1.76
N LYS A 40 11.68 -2.37 -1.64
CA LYS A 40 12.70 -1.40 -2.07
C LYS A 40 13.93 -1.36 -1.15
N GLY A 41 13.86 -1.99 0.02
CA GLY A 41 14.94 -1.98 1.02
C GLY A 41 15.15 -0.61 1.67
N LEU A 42 14.10 0.22 1.73
CA LEU A 42 14.16 1.56 2.29
C LEU A 42 13.86 1.53 3.78
N SER A 43 14.81 1.99 4.61
CA SER A 43 14.58 2.17 6.04
C SER A 43 13.73 3.40 6.30
N TYR A 44 12.79 3.29 7.24
CA TYR A 44 11.88 4.37 7.60
C TYR A 44 11.55 4.35 9.09
N GLU A 45 11.18 5.51 9.63
CA GLU A 45 10.57 5.65 10.94
C GLU A 45 9.07 5.34 10.83
N TYR A 46 8.61 4.35 11.60
CA TYR A 46 7.18 4.08 11.74
C TYR A 46 6.57 5.03 12.78
N ARG A 47 5.60 5.85 12.38
CA ARG A 47 4.78 6.67 13.29
C ARG A 47 3.36 6.12 13.34
N ALA A 48 3.00 5.53 14.48
CA ALA A 48 1.66 5.02 14.69
C ALA A 48 0.64 6.15 14.75
N VAL A 49 -0.51 5.94 14.10
CA VAL A 49 -1.70 6.81 14.19
C VAL A 49 -2.87 5.93 14.60
N ASN A 50 -3.32 6.09 15.84
CA ASN A 50 -4.38 5.27 16.41
C ASN A 50 -5.75 5.73 15.89
N LEU A 51 -6.30 4.98 14.93
CA LEU A 51 -7.60 5.27 14.33
C LEU A 51 -8.78 5.05 15.29
N GLY A 52 -8.62 4.19 16.30
CA GLY A 52 -9.61 3.96 17.35
C GLY A 52 -9.73 5.13 18.32
N ARG A 53 -8.62 5.84 18.58
CA ARG A 53 -8.59 7.10 19.35
C ARG A 53 -8.88 8.34 18.52
N GLY A 54 -9.03 8.21 17.19
CA GLY A 54 -9.29 9.34 16.31
C GLY A 54 -8.10 10.28 16.10
N GLU A 55 -6.85 9.82 16.26
CA GLU A 55 -5.66 10.67 16.13
C GLU A 55 -5.50 11.31 14.75
N GLN A 56 -6.01 10.65 13.72
CA GLN A 56 -6.08 11.17 12.36
C GLN A 56 -6.99 12.41 12.23
N LEU A 57 -7.85 12.65 13.22
CA LEU A 57 -8.75 13.82 13.25
C LEU A 57 -8.12 15.04 13.91
N SER A 58 -6.91 14.91 14.48
CA SER A 58 -6.20 16.02 15.11
C SER A 58 -5.81 17.10 14.08
N PRO A 59 -5.74 18.38 14.49
CA PRO A 59 -5.26 19.47 13.63
C PRO A 59 -3.83 19.21 13.11
N ASP A 60 -3.00 18.53 13.90
CA ASP A 60 -1.62 18.21 13.54
C ASP A 60 -1.55 17.19 12.41
N PHE A 61 -2.40 16.17 12.43
CA PHE A 61 -2.50 15.19 11.34
C PHE A 61 -3.19 15.78 10.10
N GLU A 62 -4.20 16.64 10.29
CA GLU A 62 -4.88 17.33 9.19
C GLU A 62 -3.92 18.21 8.36
N ARG A 63 -2.90 18.81 9.00
CA ARG A 63 -1.82 19.53 8.29
C ARG A 63 -0.98 18.62 7.39
N LEU A 64 -0.90 17.32 7.69
CA LEU A 64 -0.20 16.33 6.86
C LEU A 64 -1.09 15.80 5.74
N ASN A 65 -2.36 15.51 6.05
CA ASN A 65 -3.34 15.04 5.10
C ASN A 65 -4.73 15.61 5.43
N PRO A 66 -5.26 16.56 4.61
CA PRO A 66 -6.59 17.13 4.81
C PRO A 66 -7.73 16.12 4.75
N LEU A 67 -7.54 14.97 4.07
CA LEU A 67 -8.52 13.87 4.06
C LEU A 67 -8.52 13.05 5.35
N LYS A 68 -7.58 13.29 6.27
CA LYS A 68 -7.52 12.64 7.59
C LYS A 68 -7.43 11.12 7.51
N TYR A 69 -6.72 10.62 6.49
CA TYR A 69 -6.46 9.19 6.30
C TYR A 69 -4.97 8.86 6.40
N VAL A 70 -4.69 7.65 6.88
CA VAL A 70 -3.39 6.99 6.72
C VAL A 70 -3.39 6.12 5.46
N PRO A 71 -2.24 5.94 4.78
CA PRO A 71 -0.90 6.39 5.17
C PRO A 71 -0.57 7.82 4.74
N VAL A 72 0.45 8.39 5.39
CA VAL A 72 1.18 9.57 4.91
C VAL A 72 2.68 9.28 4.97
N LEU A 73 3.39 9.50 3.87
CA LEU A 73 4.85 9.42 3.81
C LEU A 73 5.43 10.82 3.87
N VAL A 74 6.40 11.03 4.77
CA VAL A 74 7.22 12.24 4.82
C VAL A 74 8.65 11.86 4.47
N ASP A 75 9.23 12.62 3.56
CA ASP A 75 10.58 12.43 3.04
C ASP A 75 11.28 13.78 2.92
N GLY A 76 11.98 14.16 4.00
CA GLY A 76 12.55 15.50 4.14
C GLY A 76 11.46 16.56 4.13
N ALA A 77 11.48 17.43 3.13
CA ALA A 77 10.48 18.49 2.96
C ALA A 77 9.22 18.03 2.21
N VAL A 78 9.22 16.83 1.61
CA VAL A 78 8.09 16.34 0.81
C VAL A 78 7.14 15.55 1.70
N VAL A 79 5.85 15.85 1.59
CA VAL A 79 4.76 15.11 2.25
C VAL A 79 3.84 14.58 1.17
N VAL A 80 3.64 13.25 1.14
CA VAL A 80 2.75 12.58 0.18
C VAL A 80 1.76 11.71 0.96
N SER A 81 0.48 11.99 0.78
CA SER A 81 -0.62 11.12 1.21
C SER A 81 -1.18 10.34 0.02
N ASP A 82 -2.05 9.37 0.28
CA ASP A 82 -2.59 8.41 -0.71
C ASP A 82 -1.59 7.31 -1.10
N SER A 83 -1.93 6.04 -0.83
CA SER A 83 -1.01 4.93 -1.06
C SER A 83 -0.58 4.77 -2.53
N PHE A 84 -1.41 5.15 -3.49
CA PHE A 84 -1.07 5.08 -4.92
C PHE A 84 -0.08 6.17 -5.30
N ALA A 85 -0.34 7.41 -4.87
CA ALA A 85 0.59 8.52 -5.09
C ALA A 85 1.94 8.31 -4.39
N ILE A 86 1.93 7.79 -3.16
CA ILE A 86 3.15 7.44 -2.42
C ILE A 86 3.98 6.41 -3.19
N LEU A 87 3.37 5.36 -3.75
CA LEU A 87 4.12 4.35 -4.48
C LEU A 87 4.73 4.90 -5.78
N LEU A 88 4.00 5.75 -6.53
CA LEU A 88 4.57 6.43 -7.69
C LEU A 88 5.73 7.36 -7.32
N TYR A 89 5.60 8.10 -6.22
CA TYR A 89 6.70 8.93 -5.69
C TYR A 89 7.94 8.10 -5.37
N LEU A 90 7.76 6.94 -4.72
CA LEU A 90 8.86 6.04 -4.38
C LEU A 90 9.51 5.43 -5.63
N GLU A 91 8.74 5.14 -6.68
CA GLU A 91 9.28 4.65 -7.95
C GLU A 91 10.19 5.67 -8.63
N GLU A 92 9.78 6.93 -8.69
CA GLU A 92 10.58 8.00 -9.32
C GLU A 92 11.82 8.35 -8.49
N LYS A 93 11.69 8.48 -7.16
CA LYS A 93 12.79 8.92 -6.30
C LYS A 93 13.81 7.80 -5.98
N TYR A 94 13.36 6.54 -5.92
CA TYR A 94 14.20 5.40 -5.52
C TYR A 94 14.16 4.28 -6.58
N PRO A 95 14.82 4.45 -7.74
CA PRO A 95 14.64 3.57 -8.90
C PRO A 95 15.36 2.21 -8.82
N GLN A 96 16.21 1.96 -7.81
CA GLN A 96 17.14 0.81 -7.77
C GLN A 96 16.43 -0.56 -7.69
N LYS A 97 15.19 -0.59 -7.20
CA LYS A 97 14.33 -1.78 -7.17
C LYS A 97 12.96 -1.36 -7.69
N ALA A 98 12.82 -1.35 -9.01
CA ALA A 98 11.62 -0.91 -9.68
C ALA A 98 10.44 -1.83 -9.35
N LEU A 99 9.30 -1.24 -9.01
CA LEU A 99 8.00 -1.90 -8.86
C LEU A 99 7.12 -1.66 -10.09
N LEU A 100 7.65 -1.09 -11.18
CA LEU A 100 6.96 -0.99 -12.45
C LEU A 100 7.73 -1.74 -13.55
N PRO A 101 7.05 -2.57 -14.37
CA PRO A 101 7.66 -3.19 -15.54
C PRO A 101 8.20 -2.14 -16.52
N ALA A 102 9.28 -2.45 -17.23
CA ALA A 102 9.81 -1.57 -18.28
C ALA A 102 8.90 -1.56 -19.53
N ASP A 103 8.33 -2.71 -19.89
CA ASP A 103 7.41 -2.85 -21.01
C ASP A 103 6.14 -2.02 -20.81
N LEU A 104 5.76 -1.25 -21.83
CA LEU A 104 4.64 -0.31 -21.75
C LEU A 104 3.30 -1.01 -21.50
N HIS A 105 3.08 -2.16 -22.13
CA HIS A 105 1.82 -2.89 -21.99
C HIS A 105 1.68 -3.49 -20.58
N LEU A 106 2.74 -4.14 -20.08
CA LEU A 106 2.78 -4.66 -18.72
C LEU A 106 2.71 -3.53 -17.68
N LYS A 107 3.38 -2.39 -17.91
CA LYS A 107 3.29 -1.21 -17.03
C LYS A 107 1.86 -0.68 -16.96
N SER A 108 1.17 -0.57 -18.10
CA SER A 108 -0.23 -0.14 -18.16
C SER A 108 -1.14 -1.10 -17.38
N LEU A 109 -1.00 -2.40 -17.59
CA LEU A 109 -1.76 -3.41 -16.87
C LEU A 109 -1.45 -3.39 -15.36
N ASN A 110 -0.19 -3.16 -14.98
CA ASN A 110 0.24 -3.05 -13.60
C ASN A 110 -0.47 -1.90 -12.86
N LEU A 111 -0.46 -0.72 -13.48
CA LEU A 111 -1.15 0.46 -12.97
C LEU A 111 -2.67 0.27 -12.96
N GLN A 112 -3.24 -0.40 -13.96
CA GLN A 112 -4.67 -0.70 -14.01
C GLN A 112 -5.09 -1.59 -12.84
N VAL A 113 -4.34 -2.64 -12.53
CA VAL A 113 -4.59 -3.55 -11.40
C VAL A 113 -4.53 -2.79 -10.07
N ALA A 114 -3.47 -2.02 -9.86
CA ALA A 114 -3.32 -1.20 -8.66
C ALA A 114 -4.46 -0.16 -8.54
N SER A 115 -4.87 0.46 -9.66
CA SER A 115 -5.98 1.41 -9.70
C SER A 115 -7.30 0.75 -9.34
N ILE A 116 -7.63 -0.44 -9.87
CA ILE A 116 -8.88 -1.15 -9.53
C ILE A 116 -8.96 -1.38 -8.03
N VAL A 117 -7.88 -1.83 -7.41
CA VAL A 117 -7.82 -2.02 -5.96
C VAL A 117 -7.99 -0.67 -5.21
N SER A 118 -7.32 0.39 -5.69
CA SER A 118 -7.28 1.70 -5.02
C SER A 118 -8.56 2.51 -5.16
N SER A 119 -9.26 2.44 -6.29
CA SER A 119 -10.42 3.29 -6.59
C SER A 119 -11.75 2.55 -6.55
N SER A 120 -11.74 1.26 -6.92
CA SER A 120 -12.97 0.50 -7.19
C SER A 120 -13.27 -0.57 -6.14
N ILE A 121 -12.33 -0.83 -5.22
CA ILE A 121 -12.51 -1.79 -4.12
C ILE A 121 -12.34 -1.09 -2.77
N GLN A 122 -11.11 -0.64 -2.47
CA GLN A 122 -10.76 -0.23 -1.12
C GLN A 122 -11.62 0.93 -0.55
N PRO A 123 -11.96 1.99 -1.32
CA PRO A 123 -12.78 3.07 -0.80
C PRO A 123 -14.20 2.62 -0.43
N LEU A 124 -14.72 1.60 -1.10
CA LEU A 124 -16.07 1.06 -0.89
C LEU A 124 -16.15 0.13 0.33
N ILE A 125 -15.00 -0.25 0.89
CA ILE A 125 -14.89 -1.09 2.10
C ILE A 125 -14.13 -0.37 3.23
N MET A 126 -13.95 0.93 3.10
CA MET A 126 -13.27 1.76 4.09
C MET A 126 -14.09 1.83 5.38
N LEU A 127 -13.41 1.81 6.54
CA LEU A 127 -14.04 1.77 7.86
C LEU A 127 -15.11 2.86 8.06
N GLY A 128 -14.84 4.10 7.64
CA GLY A 128 -15.82 5.19 7.79
C GLY A 128 -17.11 4.96 6.99
N LEU A 129 -16.99 4.44 5.77
CA LEU A 129 -18.15 4.09 4.96
C LEU A 129 -18.91 2.90 5.55
N LEU A 130 -18.20 1.85 5.98
CA LEU A 130 -18.81 0.69 6.61
C LEU A 130 -19.54 1.03 7.92
N LYS A 131 -19.03 1.99 8.70
CA LYS A 131 -19.74 2.55 9.87
C LYS A 131 -20.99 3.33 9.45
N THR A 132 -20.89 4.15 8.41
CA THR A 132 -22.05 4.89 7.89
C THR A 132 -23.15 3.95 7.41
N ILE A 133 -22.79 2.82 6.80
CA ILE A 133 -23.75 1.80 6.36
C ILE A 133 -24.44 1.16 7.56
N GLU A 134 -23.66 0.73 8.56
CA GLU A 134 -24.19 0.17 9.80
C GLU A 134 -25.15 1.16 10.50
N GLU A 135 -24.76 2.43 10.63
CA GLU A 135 -25.57 3.46 11.28
C GLU A 135 -26.88 3.78 10.54
N LYS A 136 -26.88 3.72 9.19
CA LYS A 136 -28.03 4.15 8.37
C LYS A 136 -28.95 3.00 7.95
N PHE A 137 -28.40 1.79 7.80
CA PHE A 137 -29.10 0.65 7.20
C PHE A 137 -29.09 -0.60 8.08
N GLY A 138 -28.30 -0.63 9.16
CA GLY A 138 -28.20 -1.76 10.09
C GLY A 138 -26.88 -2.52 9.98
N PRO A 139 -26.39 -3.13 11.08
CA PRO A 139 -25.13 -3.89 11.10
C PRO A 139 -25.09 -5.08 10.14
N GLU A 140 -26.24 -5.67 9.82
CA GLU A 140 -26.41 -6.78 8.88
C GLU A 140 -26.04 -6.41 7.44
N GLU A 141 -26.07 -5.13 7.07
CA GLU A 141 -25.80 -4.65 5.71
C GLU A 141 -24.31 -4.41 5.43
N GLN A 142 -23.48 -4.30 6.49
CA GLN A 142 -22.07 -3.96 6.36
C GLN A 142 -21.28 -5.01 5.57
N LEU A 143 -21.48 -6.29 5.92
CA LEU A 143 -20.76 -7.41 5.30
C LEU A 143 -21.22 -7.68 3.86
N PRO A 144 -22.54 -7.79 3.55
CA PRO A 144 -23.01 -7.94 2.17
C PRO A 144 -22.57 -6.81 1.25
N TRP A 145 -22.57 -5.56 1.73
CA TRP A 145 -22.04 -4.43 0.97
C TRP A 145 -20.56 -4.63 0.63
N ALA A 146 -19.74 -4.95 1.64
CA ALA A 146 -18.31 -5.14 1.43
C ALA A 146 -18.04 -6.29 0.46
N GLN A 147 -18.72 -7.42 0.64
CA GLN A 147 -18.58 -8.60 -0.20
C GLN A 147 -18.95 -8.30 -1.65
N THR A 148 -20.08 -7.64 -1.91
CA THR A 148 -20.52 -7.26 -3.26
C THR A 148 -19.46 -6.43 -3.99
N ASN A 149 -18.90 -5.44 -3.31
CA ASN A 149 -17.90 -4.54 -3.90
C ASN A 149 -16.54 -5.22 -4.10
N ILE A 150 -16.12 -6.08 -3.18
CA ILE A 150 -14.89 -6.87 -3.32
C ILE A 150 -15.04 -7.87 -4.47
N GLU A 151 -16.11 -8.66 -4.51
CA GLU A 151 -16.33 -9.67 -5.55
C GLU A 151 -16.41 -9.04 -6.94
N LYS A 152 -17.04 -7.87 -7.08
CA LYS A 152 -17.06 -7.13 -8.35
C LYS A 152 -15.65 -6.79 -8.83
N GLY A 153 -14.80 -6.26 -7.95
CA GLY A 153 -13.42 -5.94 -8.29
C GLY A 153 -12.57 -7.18 -8.55
N PHE A 154 -12.73 -8.24 -7.74
CA PHE A 154 -12.00 -9.49 -7.89
C PHE A 154 -12.36 -10.20 -9.19
N ASN A 155 -13.64 -10.19 -9.59
CA ASN A 155 -14.05 -10.70 -10.89
C ASN A 155 -13.37 -10.00 -12.08
N ALA A 156 -13.13 -8.69 -11.97
CA ALA A 156 -12.40 -7.95 -13.00
C ALA A 156 -10.91 -8.32 -13.00
N LEU A 157 -10.30 -8.36 -11.82
CA LEU A 157 -8.88 -8.70 -11.64
C LEU A 157 -8.56 -10.13 -12.09
N GLU A 158 -9.40 -11.10 -11.74
CA GLU A 158 -9.28 -12.51 -12.14
C GLU A 158 -9.26 -12.65 -13.67
N LYS A 159 -10.10 -11.90 -14.38
CA LYS A 159 -10.13 -11.88 -15.85
C LYS A 159 -8.90 -11.19 -16.44
N LEU A 160 -8.50 -10.05 -15.88
CA LEU A 160 -7.35 -9.28 -16.36
C LEU A 160 -6.03 -10.04 -16.22
N LEU A 161 -5.87 -10.79 -15.13
CA LEU A 161 -4.61 -11.47 -14.79
C LEU A 161 -4.48 -12.87 -15.39
N LYS A 162 -5.56 -13.46 -15.91
CA LYS A 162 -5.63 -14.87 -16.34
C LYS A 162 -4.48 -15.31 -17.26
N ASN A 163 -4.07 -14.45 -18.19
CA ASN A 163 -3.04 -14.76 -19.20
C ASN A 163 -1.68 -14.11 -18.91
N PHE A 164 -1.55 -13.38 -17.80
CA PHE A 164 -0.33 -12.65 -17.44
C PHE A 164 0.31 -13.19 -16.16
N SER A 165 -0.52 -13.66 -15.23
CA SER A 165 -0.04 -14.16 -13.95
C SER A 165 0.74 -15.45 -14.11
N ALA A 166 1.88 -15.50 -13.44
CA ALA A 166 2.62 -16.72 -13.16
C ALA A 166 2.80 -16.76 -11.64
N ARG A 167 4.01 -16.86 -11.09
CA ARG A 167 4.21 -16.80 -9.63
C ARG A 167 3.53 -15.59 -8.96
N TYR A 168 3.57 -14.42 -9.61
CA TYR A 168 2.98 -13.16 -9.19
C TYR A 168 2.02 -12.62 -10.27
N ALA A 169 1.45 -11.42 -10.06
CA ALA A 169 0.37 -10.88 -10.88
C ALA A 169 0.75 -10.76 -12.37
N LEU A 170 1.98 -10.37 -12.68
CA LEU A 170 2.45 -10.15 -14.05
C LEU A 170 3.69 -10.98 -14.43
N GLY A 171 3.83 -12.18 -13.84
CA GLY A 171 4.91 -13.10 -14.17
C GLY A 171 5.69 -13.57 -12.93
N GLU A 172 7.01 -13.58 -13.03
CA GLU A 172 7.92 -14.11 -11.99
C GLU A 172 8.47 -13.03 -11.04
N GLU A 173 8.20 -11.75 -11.31
CA GLU A 173 8.65 -10.62 -10.51
C GLU A 173 7.49 -9.92 -9.77
N VAL A 174 7.80 -9.31 -8.63
CA VAL A 174 6.85 -8.54 -7.80
C VAL A 174 6.86 -7.09 -8.26
N TYR A 175 5.69 -6.56 -8.59
CA TYR A 175 5.50 -5.17 -9.01
C TYR A 175 4.40 -4.48 -8.19
N MET A 176 4.08 -3.23 -8.52
CA MET A 176 3.11 -2.40 -7.80
C MET A 176 1.70 -3.04 -7.79
N ALA A 177 1.28 -3.70 -8.87
CA ALA A 177 0.08 -4.56 -8.87
C ALA A 177 0.05 -5.53 -7.67
N ASP A 178 1.14 -6.26 -7.42
CA ASP A 178 1.26 -7.20 -6.32
C ASP A 178 1.23 -6.51 -4.96
N VAL A 179 1.85 -5.34 -4.85
CA VAL A 179 1.83 -4.54 -3.62
C VAL A 179 0.41 -4.12 -3.24
N PHE A 180 -0.44 -3.84 -4.23
CA PHE A 180 -1.85 -3.54 -4.01
C PHE A 180 -2.69 -4.78 -3.75
N LEU A 181 -2.45 -5.86 -4.50
CA LEU A 181 -3.20 -7.11 -4.39
C LEU A 181 -2.95 -7.82 -3.07
N ALA A 182 -1.71 -7.93 -2.60
CA ALA A 182 -1.38 -8.78 -1.46
C ALA A 182 -2.15 -8.39 -0.17
N PRO A 183 -2.17 -7.10 0.26
CA PRO A 183 -3.00 -6.67 1.38
C PRO A 183 -4.50 -6.78 1.10
N GLN A 184 -4.93 -6.51 -0.14
CA GLN A 184 -6.34 -6.53 -0.51
C GLN A 184 -6.93 -7.95 -0.48
N VAL A 185 -6.18 -8.94 -0.98
CA VAL A 185 -6.57 -10.36 -0.98
C VAL A 185 -6.55 -10.90 0.45
N SER A 186 -5.53 -10.55 1.24
CA SER A 186 -5.47 -10.91 2.65
C SER A 186 -6.71 -10.43 3.42
N VAL A 187 -7.07 -9.15 3.27
CA VAL A 187 -8.23 -8.55 3.92
C VAL A 187 -9.54 -9.14 3.39
N ALA A 188 -9.66 -9.39 2.10
CA ALA A 188 -10.86 -9.99 1.51
C ALA A 188 -11.16 -11.38 2.07
N PHE A 189 -10.16 -12.27 2.09
CA PHE A 189 -10.34 -13.64 2.56
C PHE A 189 -10.47 -13.71 4.09
N GLY A 190 -9.67 -12.94 4.82
CA GLY A 190 -9.65 -12.98 6.28
C GLY A 190 -10.80 -12.18 6.93
N ARG A 191 -10.91 -10.89 6.61
CA ARG A 191 -11.86 -9.99 7.29
C ARG A 191 -13.27 -10.06 6.72
N PHE A 192 -13.40 -10.21 5.41
CA PHE A 192 -14.69 -10.15 4.72
C PHE A 192 -15.21 -11.53 4.27
N ASN A 193 -14.53 -12.61 4.67
CA ASN A 193 -14.94 -14.00 4.42
C ASN A 193 -15.25 -14.27 2.93
N ILE A 194 -14.48 -13.66 2.02
CA ILE A 194 -14.61 -13.95 0.59
C ILE A 194 -14.10 -15.37 0.32
N ASP A 195 -14.93 -16.17 -0.33
CA ASP A 195 -14.57 -17.52 -0.77
C ASP A 195 -13.46 -17.46 -1.83
N SER A 196 -12.27 -17.95 -1.46
CA SER A 196 -11.09 -17.95 -2.33
C SER A 196 -11.24 -18.88 -3.53
N SER A 197 -12.09 -19.90 -3.46
CA SER A 197 -12.30 -20.85 -4.57
C SER A 197 -12.96 -20.19 -5.79
N LYS A 198 -13.66 -19.06 -5.59
CA LYS A 198 -14.22 -18.25 -6.68
C LYS A 198 -13.15 -17.49 -7.49
N PHE A 199 -11.96 -17.32 -6.94
CA PHE A 199 -10.88 -16.50 -7.52
C PHE A 199 -9.55 -17.26 -7.55
N PRO A 200 -9.45 -18.35 -8.33
CA PRO A 200 -8.30 -19.25 -8.29
C PRO A 200 -6.97 -18.57 -8.64
N THR A 201 -6.96 -17.58 -9.54
CA THR A 201 -5.75 -16.82 -9.89
C THR A 201 -5.30 -15.97 -8.70
N LEU A 202 -6.21 -15.19 -8.12
CA LEU A 202 -5.92 -14.35 -6.96
C LEU A 202 -5.51 -15.17 -5.73
N ALA A 203 -6.16 -16.30 -5.49
CA ALA A 203 -5.80 -17.23 -4.42
C ALA A 203 -4.39 -17.77 -4.61
N ARG A 204 -4.07 -18.23 -5.83
CA ARG A 204 -2.75 -18.80 -6.16
C ARG A 204 -1.61 -17.79 -6.02
N ILE A 205 -1.76 -16.56 -6.53
CA ILE A 205 -0.72 -15.52 -6.37
C ILE A 205 -0.57 -15.10 -4.90
N TYR A 206 -1.66 -15.12 -4.12
CA TYR A 206 -1.61 -14.79 -2.70
C TYR A 206 -0.78 -15.79 -1.89
N GLU A 207 -0.85 -17.09 -2.24
CA GLU A 207 0.06 -18.09 -1.67
C GLU A 207 1.53 -17.75 -1.91
N SER A 208 1.88 -17.25 -3.11
CA SER A 208 3.23 -16.78 -3.40
C SER A 208 3.63 -15.56 -2.55
N TYR A 209 2.72 -14.62 -2.32
CA TYR A 209 3.02 -13.43 -1.50
C TYR A 209 3.34 -13.77 -0.05
N LYS A 210 2.63 -14.75 0.54
CA LYS A 210 2.88 -15.19 1.92
C LYS A 210 4.30 -15.71 2.14
N MET A 211 4.98 -16.14 1.08
CA MET A 211 6.35 -16.63 1.14
C MET A 211 7.41 -15.51 1.10
N LEU A 212 7.03 -14.27 0.79
CA LEU A 212 7.96 -13.13 0.72
C LEU A 212 8.29 -12.61 2.13
N PRO A 213 9.58 -12.56 2.54
CA PRO A 213 9.99 -11.97 3.81
C PRO A 213 9.52 -10.51 3.96
N GLU A 214 9.55 -9.73 2.89
CA GLU A 214 9.13 -8.33 2.85
C GLU A 214 7.63 -8.18 3.12
N PHE A 215 6.82 -9.11 2.59
CA PHE A 215 5.38 -9.15 2.85
C PHE A 215 5.11 -9.54 4.30
N GLN A 216 5.76 -10.60 4.81
CA GLN A 216 5.63 -11.02 6.21
C GLN A 216 6.03 -9.91 7.19
N ALA A 217 7.16 -9.23 6.95
CA ALA A 217 7.62 -8.13 7.79
C ALA A 217 6.67 -6.91 7.77
N SER A 218 5.89 -6.74 6.70
CA SER A 218 4.91 -5.67 6.57
C SER A 218 3.52 -6.01 7.15
N SER A 219 3.30 -7.27 7.56
CA SER A 219 1.98 -7.75 7.98
C SER A 219 1.47 -7.02 9.21
N PRO A 220 0.15 -6.83 9.36
CA PRO A 220 -0.42 -6.08 10.48
C PRO A 220 0.10 -6.53 11.85
N GLU A 221 0.19 -7.84 12.06
CA GLU A 221 0.53 -8.47 13.35
C GLU A 221 2.00 -8.25 13.76
N ARG A 222 2.84 -7.76 12.86
CA ARG A 222 4.26 -7.49 13.11
C ARG A 222 4.59 -6.01 13.22
N GLN A 223 3.58 -5.14 13.33
CA GLN A 223 3.80 -3.70 13.42
C GLN A 223 3.90 -3.23 14.88
N PRO A 224 4.64 -2.14 15.16
CA PRO A 224 4.86 -1.66 16.54
C PRO A 224 3.59 -1.34 17.33
N ASP A 225 2.50 -0.99 16.65
CA ASP A 225 1.18 -0.68 17.21
C ASP A 225 0.18 -1.85 17.11
N ALA A 226 0.63 -3.06 16.77
CA ALA A 226 -0.19 -4.26 16.80
C ALA A 226 -0.59 -4.61 18.25
N LEU A 227 -1.81 -5.11 18.43
CA LEU A 227 -2.28 -5.59 19.72
C LEU A 227 -1.73 -7.01 19.94
N HIS A 228 -0.93 -7.18 20.99
CA HIS A 228 -0.41 -8.47 21.46
C HIS A 228 -1.09 -8.88 22.77
#